data_AF-A0A3D5WPH5-F1
#
_entry.id   AF-A0A3D5WPH5-F1
#
_cell.length_a   1.000
_cell.length_b   1.000
_cell.length_c   1.000
_cell.angle_alpha   90.00
_cell.angle_beta   90.00
_cell.angle_gamma   90.00
#
_symmetry.space_group_name_H-M   'P 1'
#
loop_
_entity.id
_entity.type
_entity.pdbx_description
1 polymer ?
#
loop_
_entity_poly.entity_id
_entity_poly.type
_entity_poly.pdbx_seq_one_letter_code
_entity_poly.pdbx_strand_id
1 'polypeptide(L)'
;MKQKKLIALLLSTALLLSGVNVQTSKAADEQKQQTVAVTLHMERDADTVLAPVTVTMTEDDKNNDFGIGLATGQAATYSPLRAFAKYLATKKKVTNDQMSKYIIASPSSYGGLWVSGLSLNGDGIGAASTAGTDSEVSWMYSVNKTAGAVSMDQYNCKAGDKVDIYASYYHMTDPVTYAGIQSAYTAFSSDQYTTSFDKDSKGSVTLTLTEYGATYDANYNPIPYTKPVADAEVYVAKAPLNTKTTSSNTEVTGATKQNAVKTLKTDANGKVTVTFNNKEFGEYYVSAAKWTEDGKHNLLVRPFTTIAVHQIAGGPAVVKVTKPAQVKSLKAKVVKSKKAKKSVKLTWKKASRAKGYQVYVSKKNKKHFKKSATVKKTKKTLKLKKGTYYVKVRAYNKTGKQVKTGKFSKIVKVKVK
;
A
#
# COMPACT_ATOMS: atom_id res chain seq x y z
N MET A 1 -0.16 74.88 -20.57
CA MET A 1 1.26 74.94 -20.16
C MET A 1 1.42 74.22 -18.82
N LYS A 2 2.51 73.44 -18.64
CA LYS A 2 2.85 72.52 -17.52
C LYS A 2 2.20 71.12 -17.63
N GLN A 3 2.83 70.08 -18.18
CA GLN A 3 4.08 69.32 -17.91
C GLN A 3 3.83 67.98 -17.17
N LYS A 4 3.84 66.90 -17.98
CA LYS A 4 4.50 65.58 -17.84
C LYS A 4 4.46 64.77 -16.52
N LYS A 5 3.97 63.51 -16.61
CA LYS A 5 4.68 62.20 -16.45
C LYS A 5 3.62 61.10 -16.11
N LEU A 6 3.18 60.23 -17.01
CA LEU A 6 3.73 58.96 -17.56
C LEU A 6 3.77 57.75 -16.57
N ILE A 7 3.25 56.60 -17.04
CA ILE A 7 3.48 55.16 -16.64
C ILE A 7 2.61 54.67 -15.44
N ALA A 8 1.87 53.54 -15.43
CA ALA A 8 1.65 52.40 -16.34
C ALA A 8 0.36 51.62 -15.99
N LEU A 9 -0.33 51.17 -17.04
CA LEU A 9 -0.86 49.83 -17.33
C LEU A 9 -1.10 48.81 -16.17
N LEU A 10 -2.36 48.48 -15.88
CA LEU A 10 -2.99 47.19 -16.22
C LEU A 10 -4.48 47.17 -15.82
N LEU A 11 -5.32 47.07 -16.85
CA LEU A 11 -6.78 46.88 -16.91
C LEU A 11 -7.26 45.78 -15.93
N SER A 12 -8.13 46.06 -14.98
CA SER A 12 -9.57 46.38 -15.02
C SER A 12 -10.47 45.15 -14.91
N THR A 13 -11.01 45.03 -13.71
CA THR A 13 -12.12 44.21 -13.22
C THR A 13 -13.42 44.43 -13.99
N ALA A 14 -14.20 43.36 -14.11
CA ALA A 14 -15.65 43.25 -13.93
C ALA A 14 -16.65 44.10 -14.78
N LEU A 15 -17.64 43.33 -15.26
CA LEU A 15 -19.05 43.66 -15.54
C LEU A 15 -19.36 44.73 -16.59
N LEU A 16 -20.15 44.33 -17.59
CA LEU A 16 -21.30 45.11 -18.07
C LEU A 16 -22.32 44.15 -18.69
N LEU A 17 -23.47 44.02 -18.01
CA LEU A 17 -24.74 43.63 -18.64
C LEU A 17 -25.31 44.85 -19.37
N SER A 18 -25.82 44.65 -20.57
CA SER A 18 -26.96 45.42 -21.11
C SER A 18 -27.67 44.58 -22.15
N GLY A 19 -28.94 44.25 -21.88
CA GLY A 19 -29.77 43.42 -22.75
C GLY A 19 -30.39 44.19 -23.91
N VAL A 20 -30.68 43.46 -24.99
CA VAL A 20 -31.80 43.74 -25.90
C VAL A 20 -32.46 42.40 -26.22
N ASN A 21 -33.77 42.36 -25.98
CA ASN A 21 -34.69 41.26 -26.23
C ASN A 21 -34.80 40.98 -27.74
N VAL A 22 -34.58 39.74 -28.17
CA VAL A 22 -35.30 39.15 -29.30
C VAL A 22 -35.73 37.74 -28.88
N GLN A 23 -37.04 37.54 -28.80
CA GLN A 23 -37.68 36.25 -28.57
C GLN A 23 -37.39 35.33 -29.76
N THR A 24 -36.47 34.38 -29.60
CA THR A 24 -36.44 33.15 -30.40
C THR A 24 -36.11 31.96 -29.50
N SER A 25 -37.13 31.12 -29.28
CA SER A 25 -37.06 29.71 -28.85
C SER A 25 -36.02 29.31 -27.80
N LYS A 26 -36.27 29.65 -26.53
CA LYS A 26 -35.49 29.15 -25.38
C LYS A 26 -36.18 27.96 -24.70
N ALA A 27 -36.45 26.91 -25.48
CA ALA A 27 -37.06 25.67 -24.97
C ALA A 27 -36.47 24.39 -25.60
N ALA A 28 -35.24 24.45 -26.15
CA ALA A 28 -34.56 23.28 -26.73
C ALA A 28 -33.15 23.01 -26.17
N ASP A 29 -32.57 23.90 -25.36
CA ASP A 29 -31.22 23.72 -24.81
C ASP A 29 -31.22 23.90 -23.30
N GLU A 30 -31.42 22.78 -22.59
CA GLU A 30 -30.85 22.45 -21.26
C GLU A 30 -31.46 21.12 -20.75
N GLN A 31 -31.55 20.08 -21.58
CA GLN A 31 -31.49 18.73 -21.02
C GLN A 31 -30.03 18.49 -20.65
N LYS A 32 -29.71 18.54 -19.35
CA LYS A 32 -28.43 18.04 -18.83
C LYS A 32 -28.28 16.60 -19.34
N GLN A 33 -27.40 16.39 -20.32
CA GLN A 33 -27.16 15.06 -20.88
C GLN A 33 -26.78 14.15 -19.71
N GLN A 34 -27.63 13.15 -19.44
CA GLN A 34 -27.39 12.23 -18.33
C GLN A 34 -26.09 11.49 -18.61
N THR A 35 -25.19 11.51 -17.64
CA THR A 35 -23.91 10.80 -17.72
C THR A 35 -23.78 9.88 -16.51
N VAL A 36 -23.16 8.72 -16.74
CA VAL A 36 -22.90 7.72 -15.72
C VAL A 36 -21.40 7.46 -15.69
N ALA A 37 -20.76 7.89 -14.60
CA ALA A 37 -19.35 7.62 -14.35
C ALA A 37 -19.20 6.38 -13.46
N VAL A 38 -18.47 5.38 -13.95
CA VAL A 38 -18.14 4.15 -13.22
C VAL A 38 -16.64 4.03 -13.02
N THR A 39 -16.22 3.28 -12.02
CA THR A 39 -14.83 2.84 -11.87
C THR A 39 -14.71 1.44 -12.45
N LEU A 40 -13.93 1.28 -13.52
CA LEU A 40 -13.72 0.02 -14.21
C LEU A 40 -12.35 -0.56 -13.83
N HIS A 41 -12.34 -1.81 -13.40
CA HIS A 41 -11.15 -2.64 -13.21
C HIS A 41 -11.33 -3.92 -14.02
N MET A 42 -10.25 -4.40 -14.64
CA MET A 42 -10.30 -5.61 -15.46
C MET A 42 -9.05 -6.45 -15.27
N GLU A 43 -9.23 -7.76 -15.17
CA GLU A 43 -8.15 -8.73 -15.13
C GLU A 43 -8.47 -9.99 -15.94
N ARG A 44 -7.46 -10.55 -16.62
CA ARG A 44 -7.54 -11.90 -17.18
C ARG A 44 -6.67 -12.88 -16.39
N ASP A 45 -5.48 -12.44 -16.00
CA ASP A 45 -4.45 -13.26 -15.39
C ASP A 45 -3.35 -12.43 -14.71
N ALA A 46 -2.20 -13.06 -14.38
CA ALA A 46 -1.05 -12.39 -13.77
C ALA A 46 -0.60 -11.15 -14.56
N ASP A 47 -0.77 -11.18 -15.88
CA ASP A 47 -0.06 -10.34 -16.84
C ASP A 47 -0.98 -9.40 -17.60
N THR A 48 -2.31 -9.55 -17.50
CA THR A 48 -3.30 -8.67 -18.11
C THR A 48 -4.14 -8.03 -17.00
N VAL A 49 -3.70 -6.86 -16.51
CA VAL A 49 -4.36 -6.14 -15.40
C VAL A 49 -4.52 -4.66 -15.72
N LEU A 50 -5.78 -4.23 -15.78
CA LEU A 50 -6.19 -2.84 -15.81
C LEU A 50 -6.48 -2.37 -14.38
N ALA A 51 -5.60 -1.54 -13.81
CA ALA A 51 -5.90 -0.83 -12.57
C ALA A 51 -7.19 0.01 -12.69
N PRO A 52 -7.89 0.28 -11.58
CA PRO A 52 -9.15 1.01 -11.61
C PRO A 52 -9.06 2.34 -12.38
N VAL A 53 -9.90 2.51 -13.38
CA VAL A 53 -10.01 3.72 -14.20
C VAL A 53 -11.45 4.24 -14.23
N THR A 54 -11.63 5.55 -14.22
CA THR A 54 -12.96 6.15 -14.41
C THR A 54 -13.35 6.12 -15.88
N VAL A 55 -14.53 5.58 -16.16
CA VAL A 55 -15.18 5.62 -17.47
C VAL A 55 -16.50 6.36 -17.34
N THR A 56 -16.69 7.42 -18.13
CA THR A 56 -17.94 8.17 -18.20
C THR A 56 -18.69 7.80 -19.46
N MET A 57 -19.89 7.25 -19.30
CA MET A 57 -20.82 6.91 -20.38
C MET A 57 -21.88 8.01 -20.54
N THR A 58 -22.22 8.36 -21.77
CA THR A 58 -23.30 9.29 -22.13
C THR A 58 -24.55 8.54 -22.58
N GLU A 59 -25.66 9.25 -22.81
CA GLU A 59 -26.87 8.66 -23.39
C GLU A 59 -26.64 8.05 -24.78
N ASP A 60 -25.70 8.60 -25.56
CA ASP A 60 -25.34 8.04 -26.86
C ASP A 60 -24.64 6.68 -26.68
N ASP A 61 -23.79 6.54 -25.66
CA ASP A 61 -23.09 5.29 -25.36
C ASP A 61 -24.04 4.16 -24.96
N LYS A 62 -25.15 4.51 -24.32
CA LYS A 62 -26.21 3.57 -23.91
C LYS A 62 -26.81 2.81 -25.11
N ASN A 63 -26.87 3.47 -26.26
CA ASN A 63 -27.39 2.93 -27.51
C ASN A 63 -26.29 2.50 -28.50
N ASN A 64 -25.02 2.77 -28.17
CA ASN A 64 -23.91 2.42 -29.04
C ASN A 64 -23.56 0.94 -28.91
N ASP A 65 -23.50 0.27 -30.05
CA ASP A 65 -23.09 -1.13 -30.16
C ASP A 65 -21.56 -1.29 -30.08
N PHE A 66 -20.76 -0.26 -30.38
CA PHE A 66 -19.30 -0.36 -30.48
C PHE A 66 -18.79 -1.44 -31.47
N GLY A 67 -19.66 -1.97 -32.34
CA GLY A 67 -19.32 -3.01 -33.32
C GLY A 67 -19.23 -4.43 -32.73
N ILE A 68 -19.87 -4.70 -31.60
CA ILE A 68 -19.82 -6.01 -30.91
C ILE A 68 -21.14 -6.79 -30.95
N GLY A 69 -22.18 -6.28 -31.64
CA GLY A 69 -23.46 -6.98 -31.79
C GLY A 69 -24.31 -7.04 -30.51
N LEU A 70 -24.16 -6.09 -29.58
CA LEU A 70 -25.13 -5.74 -28.54
C LEU A 70 -26.51 -5.57 -29.21
N ALA A 71 -27.36 -6.56 -29.02
CA ALA A 71 -28.58 -6.77 -29.79
C ALA A 71 -29.44 -5.51 -29.95
N THR A 72 -29.89 -5.27 -31.18
CA THR A 72 -31.03 -4.40 -31.48
C THR A 72 -32.29 -4.97 -30.80
N GLY A 73 -32.86 -4.20 -29.86
CA GLY A 73 -34.12 -4.56 -29.18
C GLY A 73 -34.03 -4.94 -27.70
N GLN A 74 -32.82 -5.00 -27.10
CA GLN A 74 -32.68 -5.01 -25.64
C GLN A 74 -32.80 -3.59 -25.08
N ALA A 75 -33.28 -3.44 -23.84
CA ALA A 75 -33.32 -2.14 -23.17
C ALA A 75 -31.89 -1.57 -23.13
N ALA A 76 -31.72 -0.34 -23.61
CA ALA A 76 -30.43 0.34 -23.62
C ALA A 76 -29.97 0.57 -22.17
N THR A 77 -28.79 0.07 -21.80
CA THR A 77 -28.25 0.13 -20.42
C THR A 77 -26.83 0.67 -20.40
N TYR A 78 -26.44 1.29 -19.30
CA TYR A 78 -25.04 1.64 -19.04
C TYR A 78 -24.29 0.40 -18.54
N SER A 79 -24.02 -0.56 -19.42
CA SER A 79 -23.53 -1.87 -19.00
C SER A 79 -22.02 -1.92 -18.72
N PRO A 80 -21.56 -2.84 -17.86
CA PRO A 80 -20.14 -3.15 -17.71
C PRO A 80 -19.43 -3.37 -19.05
N LEU A 81 -20.06 -4.09 -19.98
CA LEU A 81 -19.49 -4.35 -21.31
C LEU A 81 -19.35 -3.07 -22.14
N ARG A 82 -20.34 -2.16 -22.09
CA ARG A 82 -20.25 -0.83 -22.74
C ARG A 82 -19.21 0.06 -22.08
N ALA A 83 -19.06 0.00 -20.75
CA ALA A 83 -17.99 0.73 -20.06
C ALA A 83 -16.61 0.25 -20.54
N PHE A 84 -16.42 -1.06 -20.71
CA PHE A 84 -15.19 -1.63 -21.26
C PHE A 84 -14.96 -1.23 -22.73
N ALA A 85 -15.98 -1.36 -23.58
CA ALA A 85 -15.89 -0.94 -24.98
C ALA A 85 -15.59 0.56 -25.13
N LYS A 86 -16.22 1.41 -24.30
CA LYS A 86 -15.95 2.86 -24.25
C LYS A 86 -14.51 3.16 -23.80
N TYR A 87 -14.00 2.43 -22.82
CA TYR A 87 -12.60 2.56 -22.40
C TYR A 87 -11.66 2.25 -23.58
N LEU A 88 -11.88 1.14 -24.28
CA LEU A 88 -11.09 0.76 -25.46
C LEU A 88 -11.17 1.82 -26.56
N ALA A 89 -12.38 2.28 -26.91
CA ALA A 89 -12.57 3.29 -27.94
C ALA A 89 -11.89 4.63 -27.59
N THR A 90 -11.99 5.07 -26.34
CA THR A 90 -11.52 6.41 -25.95
C THR A 90 -10.05 6.45 -25.56
N LYS A 91 -9.58 5.48 -24.78
CA LYS A 91 -8.22 5.41 -24.24
C LYS A 91 -7.27 4.67 -25.17
N LYS A 92 -7.73 3.58 -25.79
CA LYS A 92 -6.92 2.75 -26.70
C LYS A 92 -7.12 3.10 -28.18
N LYS A 93 -8.07 3.99 -28.50
CA LYS A 93 -8.40 4.41 -29.88
C LYS A 93 -8.82 3.25 -30.78
N VAL A 94 -9.44 2.22 -30.19
CA VAL A 94 -9.99 1.08 -30.94
C VAL A 94 -11.24 1.53 -31.69
N THR A 95 -11.27 1.31 -33.01
CA THR A 95 -12.46 1.59 -33.82
C THR A 95 -13.49 0.45 -33.71
N ASN A 96 -14.74 0.72 -34.09
CA ASN A 96 -15.81 -0.29 -34.03
C ASN A 96 -15.43 -1.56 -34.83
N ASP A 97 -14.85 -1.41 -36.03
CA ASP A 97 -14.42 -2.55 -36.86
C ASP A 97 -13.28 -3.37 -36.25
N GLN A 98 -12.57 -2.82 -35.26
CA GLN A 98 -11.49 -3.49 -34.55
C GLN A 98 -11.95 -4.10 -33.22
N MET A 99 -13.15 -3.77 -32.73
CA MET A 99 -13.61 -4.12 -31.40
C MET A 99 -13.73 -5.63 -31.18
N SER A 100 -14.05 -6.39 -32.24
CA SER A 100 -14.13 -7.86 -32.23
C SER A 100 -12.81 -8.55 -31.85
N LYS A 101 -11.65 -7.87 -31.97
CA LYS A 101 -10.36 -8.39 -31.51
C LYS A 101 -10.18 -8.28 -29.99
N TYR A 102 -10.99 -7.44 -29.35
CA TYR A 102 -10.93 -7.12 -27.93
C TYR A 102 -12.10 -7.71 -27.15
N ILE A 103 -13.27 -7.76 -27.77
CA ILE A 103 -14.51 -8.28 -27.20
C ILE A 103 -15.09 -9.29 -28.18
N ILE A 104 -15.10 -10.55 -27.76
CA ILE A 104 -15.72 -11.66 -28.50
C ILE A 104 -16.96 -12.05 -27.72
N ALA A 105 -18.12 -11.74 -28.30
CA ALA A 105 -19.41 -12.01 -27.71
C ALA A 105 -20.39 -12.50 -28.77
N SER A 106 -21.35 -13.33 -28.37
CA SER A 106 -22.38 -13.89 -29.24
C SER A 106 -23.73 -13.94 -28.52
N PRO A 107 -24.88 -13.92 -29.23
CA PRO A 107 -26.17 -14.10 -28.60
C PRO A 107 -26.23 -15.39 -27.77
N SER A 108 -26.83 -15.31 -26.57
CA SER A 108 -27.07 -16.46 -25.69
C SER A 108 -28.50 -16.97 -25.85
N SER A 109 -28.69 -18.30 -25.77
CA SER A 109 -30.02 -18.92 -25.71
C SER A 109 -30.79 -18.58 -24.42
N TYR A 110 -30.10 -18.08 -23.39
CA TYR A 110 -30.68 -17.66 -22.12
C TYR A 110 -30.96 -16.14 -22.06
N GLY A 111 -30.78 -15.42 -23.18
CA GLY A 111 -30.89 -13.96 -23.25
C GLY A 111 -29.55 -13.24 -22.97
N GLY A 112 -29.39 -12.05 -23.56
CA GLY A 112 -28.15 -11.28 -23.48
C GLY A 112 -27.02 -11.84 -24.36
N LEU A 113 -25.79 -11.39 -24.11
CA LEU A 113 -24.59 -11.85 -24.80
C LEU A 113 -23.78 -12.85 -23.96
N TRP A 114 -23.42 -13.97 -24.57
CA TRP A 114 -22.35 -14.84 -24.09
C TRP A 114 -21.00 -14.24 -24.45
N VAL A 115 -20.19 -13.88 -23.45
CA VAL A 115 -18.86 -13.30 -23.63
C VAL A 115 -17.81 -14.39 -23.52
N SER A 116 -17.22 -14.77 -24.64
CA SER A 116 -16.14 -15.77 -24.68
C SER A 116 -14.76 -15.13 -24.55
N GLY A 117 -14.57 -13.90 -25.04
CA GLY A 117 -13.25 -13.25 -25.05
C GLY A 117 -13.27 -11.79 -24.63
N LEU A 118 -12.37 -11.43 -23.71
CA LEU A 118 -12.03 -10.04 -23.39
C LEU A 118 -10.51 -9.86 -23.41
N SER A 119 -10.06 -8.76 -24.00
CA SER A 119 -8.64 -8.44 -24.12
C SER A 119 -8.39 -6.95 -23.99
N LEU A 120 -7.30 -6.57 -23.32
CA LEU A 120 -6.79 -5.20 -23.28
C LEU A 120 -5.89 -4.86 -24.47
N ASN A 121 -5.43 -5.88 -25.21
CA ASN A 121 -4.37 -5.75 -26.22
C ASN A 121 -4.82 -6.11 -27.64
N GLY A 122 -6.06 -6.59 -27.81
CA GLY A 122 -6.58 -6.97 -29.12
C GLY A 122 -5.92 -8.24 -29.67
N ASP A 123 -5.49 -9.14 -28.78
CA ASP A 123 -4.82 -10.40 -29.11
C ASP A 123 -5.78 -11.46 -29.68
N GLY A 124 -7.09 -11.16 -29.79
CA GLY A 124 -8.08 -12.07 -30.36
C GLY A 124 -8.26 -13.36 -29.57
N ILE A 125 -7.76 -13.41 -28.32
CA ILE A 125 -7.84 -14.61 -27.48
C ILE A 125 -9.23 -14.66 -26.87
N GLY A 126 -10.07 -15.55 -27.40
CA GLY A 126 -11.40 -15.86 -26.90
C GLY A 126 -11.42 -16.74 -25.65
N ALA A 127 -10.32 -16.78 -24.88
CA ALA A 127 -10.22 -17.58 -23.66
C ALA A 127 -10.08 -16.65 -22.45
N ALA A 128 -10.84 -16.92 -21.40
CA ALA A 128 -10.66 -16.28 -20.09
C ALA A 128 -9.36 -16.74 -19.41
N SER A 129 -8.79 -17.87 -19.83
CA SER A 129 -7.50 -18.39 -19.36
C SER A 129 -6.38 -18.13 -20.37
N THR A 130 -5.20 -17.73 -19.89
CA THR A 130 -3.98 -17.67 -20.71
C THR A 130 -3.30 -19.01 -20.89
N ALA A 131 -3.71 -20.06 -20.16
CA ALA A 131 -3.31 -21.43 -20.42
C ALA A 131 -4.02 -22.04 -21.66
N GLY A 132 -5.08 -21.38 -22.17
CA GLY A 132 -5.80 -21.78 -23.38
C GLY A 132 -6.76 -22.97 -23.23
N THR A 133 -7.87 -22.96 -23.97
CA THR A 133 -8.91 -24.03 -24.08
C THR A 133 -9.49 -24.60 -22.79
N ASP A 134 -9.15 -24.03 -21.64
CA ASP A 134 -9.63 -24.48 -20.35
C ASP A 134 -11.09 -24.06 -20.17
N SER A 135 -11.98 -25.05 -20.26
CA SER A 135 -13.43 -24.88 -20.07
C SER A 135 -13.80 -24.52 -18.62
N GLU A 136 -12.88 -24.65 -17.67
CA GLU A 136 -13.13 -24.33 -16.25
C GLU A 136 -12.94 -22.84 -15.94
N VAL A 137 -12.44 -22.02 -16.88
CA VAL A 137 -12.29 -20.57 -16.68
C VAL A 137 -13.30 -19.80 -17.52
N SER A 138 -14.07 -18.92 -16.88
CA SER A 138 -15.08 -18.08 -17.54
C SER A 138 -14.91 -16.60 -17.21
N TRP A 139 -15.36 -15.74 -18.11
CA TRP A 139 -15.46 -14.30 -17.86
C TRP A 139 -16.62 -13.99 -16.92
N MET A 140 -16.31 -13.27 -15.86
CA MET A 140 -17.25 -12.86 -14.84
C MET A 140 -17.16 -11.36 -14.61
N TYR A 141 -18.16 -10.82 -13.92
CA TYR A 141 -18.09 -9.46 -13.42
C TYR A 141 -18.75 -9.34 -12.06
N SER A 142 -18.33 -8.31 -11.32
CA SER A 142 -19.00 -7.86 -10.11
C SER A 142 -19.20 -6.36 -10.15
N VAL A 143 -20.25 -5.90 -9.48
CA VAL A 143 -20.52 -4.48 -9.25
C VAL A 143 -20.58 -4.24 -7.76
N ASN A 144 -19.77 -3.30 -7.26
CA ASN A 144 -19.66 -2.99 -5.85
C ASN A 144 -19.43 -4.25 -4.99
N LYS A 145 -18.50 -5.12 -5.43
CA LYS A 145 -18.14 -6.38 -4.74
C LYS A 145 -19.26 -7.43 -4.71
N THR A 146 -20.30 -7.26 -5.52
CA THR A 146 -21.43 -8.19 -5.65
C THR A 146 -21.41 -8.80 -7.04
N ALA A 147 -21.44 -10.12 -7.13
CA ALA A 147 -21.46 -10.81 -8.42
C ALA A 147 -22.66 -10.35 -9.27
N GLY A 148 -22.44 -10.24 -10.58
CA GLY A 148 -23.48 -9.87 -11.53
C GLY A 148 -24.65 -10.86 -11.55
N ALA A 149 -25.87 -10.38 -11.33
CA ALA A 149 -27.08 -11.21 -11.35
C ALA A 149 -27.68 -11.40 -12.76
N VAL A 150 -27.18 -10.65 -13.74
CA VAL A 150 -27.63 -10.68 -15.15
C VAL A 150 -26.41 -10.74 -16.06
N SER A 151 -26.63 -10.90 -17.37
CA SER A 151 -25.51 -10.84 -18.32
C SER A 151 -24.78 -9.49 -18.27
N MET A 152 -23.48 -9.50 -18.57
CA MET A 152 -22.59 -8.33 -18.47
C MET A 152 -23.00 -7.17 -19.40
N ASP A 153 -23.76 -7.46 -20.46
CA ASP A 153 -24.36 -6.47 -21.36
C ASP A 153 -25.69 -5.87 -20.85
N GLN A 154 -26.31 -6.50 -19.87
CA GLN A 154 -27.67 -6.17 -19.40
C GLN A 154 -27.69 -5.42 -18.07
N TYR A 155 -26.68 -5.55 -17.22
CA TYR A 155 -26.64 -4.80 -15.97
C TYR A 155 -26.65 -3.30 -16.26
N ASN A 156 -27.45 -2.52 -15.53
CA ASN A 156 -27.53 -1.07 -15.72
C ASN A 156 -26.76 -0.35 -14.61
N CYS A 157 -25.52 0.05 -14.91
CA CYS A 157 -24.67 0.73 -13.94
C CYS A 157 -25.24 2.10 -13.54
N LYS A 158 -24.91 2.49 -12.31
CA LYS A 158 -25.21 3.77 -11.69
C LYS A 158 -23.92 4.57 -11.51
N ALA A 159 -24.07 5.88 -11.37
CA ALA A 159 -22.92 6.76 -11.09
C ALA A 159 -22.25 6.34 -9.77
N GLY A 160 -20.94 6.15 -9.82
CA GLY A 160 -20.13 5.71 -8.68
C GLY A 160 -19.97 4.19 -8.56
N ASP A 161 -20.64 3.39 -9.40
CA ASP A 161 -20.48 1.93 -9.39
C ASP A 161 -19.01 1.55 -9.68
N LYS A 162 -18.53 0.56 -8.92
CA LYS A 162 -17.24 -0.08 -9.14
C LYS A 162 -17.45 -1.41 -9.84
N VAL A 163 -16.98 -1.51 -11.08
CA VAL A 163 -17.13 -2.66 -11.96
C VAL A 163 -15.80 -3.39 -12.03
N ASP A 164 -15.77 -4.63 -11.56
CA ASP A 164 -14.65 -5.55 -11.72
C ASP A 164 -15.02 -6.59 -12.78
N ILE A 165 -14.25 -6.70 -13.86
CA ILE A 165 -14.39 -7.75 -14.88
C ILE A 165 -13.19 -8.68 -14.76
N TYR A 166 -13.42 -9.97 -14.55
CA TYR A 166 -12.34 -10.90 -14.21
C TYR A 166 -12.54 -12.28 -14.81
N ALA A 167 -11.44 -12.97 -15.10
CA ALA A 167 -11.45 -14.40 -15.36
C ALA A 167 -11.58 -15.16 -14.03
N SER A 168 -12.56 -16.04 -13.94
CA SER A 168 -12.80 -16.85 -12.75
C SER A 168 -12.63 -18.32 -13.08
N TYR A 169 -11.80 -19.00 -12.30
CA TYR A 169 -11.64 -20.45 -12.36
C TYR A 169 -12.70 -21.13 -11.48
N TYR A 170 -13.52 -22.00 -12.08
CA TYR A 170 -14.54 -22.79 -11.41
C TYR A 170 -14.18 -24.26 -11.52
N HIS A 171 -13.52 -24.80 -10.50
CA HIS A 171 -13.16 -26.21 -10.50
C HIS A 171 -14.41 -27.06 -10.20
N MET A 172 -14.98 -27.71 -11.21
CA MET A 172 -16.11 -28.63 -11.04
C MET A 172 -15.65 -29.98 -10.48
N THR A 173 -15.06 -30.00 -9.29
CA THR A 173 -14.56 -31.24 -8.66
C THR A 173 -15.60 -31.95 -7.79
N ASP A 174 -16.76 -31.34 -7.54
CA ASP A 174 -17.84 -32.00 -6.79
C ASP A 174 -19.13 -32.14 -7.63
N PRO A 175 -19.39 -33.33 -8.22
CA PRO A 175 -20.56 -33.58 -9.06
C PRO A 175 -21.88 -33.57 -8.29
N VAL A 176 -21.89 -33.47 -6.96
CA VAL A 176 -23.11 -33.56 -6.14
C VAL A 176 -23.73 -32.20 -5.82
N THR A 177 -23.02 -31.10 -6.07
CA THR A 177 -23.61 -29.76 -5.88
C THR A 177 -23.15 -28.77 -6.94
N TYR A 178 -24.09 -28.30 -7.75
CA TYR A 178 -24.02 -27.01 -8.45
C TYR A 178 -23.68 -25.83 -7.50
N ALA A 179 -23.61 -26.05 -6.18
CA ALA A 179 -23.15 -25.12 -5.15
C ALA A 179 -21.61 -24.88 -5.11
N GLY A 180 -20.84 -25.55 -5.96
CA GLY A 180 -19.39 -25.32 -6.12
C GLY A 180 -19.01 -24.05 -6.90
N ILE A 181 -19.98 -23.36 -7.50
CA ILE A 181 -19.78 -22.03 -8.09
C ILE A 181 -19.63 -21.03 -6.95
N GLN A 182 -18.45 -20.99 -6.34
CA GLN A 182 -18.09 -19.92 -5.43
C GLN A 182 -17.92 -18.66 -6.28
N SER A 183 -18.99 -17.88 -6.43
CA SER A 183 -18.90 -16.46 -6.79
C SER A 183 -18.21 -15.73 -5.63
N ALA A 184 -16.93 -16.01 -5.45
CA ALA A 184 -16.11 -15.51 -4.37
C ALA A 184 -15.36 -14.29 -4.86
N TYR A 185 -15.77 -13.11 -4.40
CA TYR A 185 -15.03 -11.88 -4.60
C TYR A 185 -13.98 -11.73 -3.51
N THR A 186 -12.77 -11.30 -3.86
CA THR A 186 -11.74 -11.02 -2.85
C THR A 186 -11.45 -9.52 -2.80
N ALA A 187 -11.32 -8.97 -1.59
CA ALA A 187 -11.09 -7.54 -1.37
C ALA A 187 -10.05 -7.29 -0.28
N PHE A 188 -9.31 -6.18 -0.42
CA PHE A 188 -8.67 -5.56 0.73
C PHE A 188 -9.71 -4.81 1.58
N SER A 189 -9.46 -4.69 2.88
CA SER A 189 -10.36 -3.99 3.82
C SER A 189 -10.49 -2.47 3.56
N SER A 190 -9.62 -1.89 2.73
CA SER A 190 -9.68 -0.49 2.32
C SER A 190 -9.25 -0.38 0.85
N ASP A 191 -9.79 0.61 0.13
CA ASP A 191 -9.39 0.94 -1.25
C ASP A 191 -8.08 1.77 -1.28
N GLN A 192 -7.75 2.41 -0.16
CA GLN A 192 -6.52 3.17 0.04
C GLN A 192 -6.03 3.02 1.48
N TYR A 193 -4.73 2.84 1.64
CA TYR A 193 -4.05 2.91 2.92
C TYR A 193 -3.04 4.05 2.90
N THR A 194 -2.72 4.57 4.09
CA THR A 194 -1.71 5.61 4.24
C THR A 194 -0.80 5.27 5.39
N THR A 195 0.49 5.54 5.22
CA THR A 195 1.44 5.60 6.33
C THR A 195 2.29 6.86 6.20
N SER A 196 2.67 7.43 7.33
CA SER A 196 3.54 8.61 7.37
C SER A 196 4.60 8.43 8.44
N PHE A 197 5.84 8.73 8.11
CA PHE A 197 6.97 8.56 9.05
C PHE A 197 8.11 9.52 8.72
N ASP A 198 8.96 9.76 9.71
CA ASP A 198 10.15 10.59 9.54
C ASP A 198 11.29 9.85 8.83
N LYS A 199 12.27 10.61 8.35
CA LYS A 199 13.42 10.08 7.61
C LYS A 199 14.31 9.10 8.42
N ASP A 200 14.17 9.03 9.74
CA ASP A 200 14.99 8.18 10.60
C ASP A 200 14.20 6.97 11.14
N SER A 201 12.95 6.80 10.71
CA SER A 201 12.00 5.77 11.13
C SER A 201 11.56 4.88 9.95
N LYS A 202 10.64 3.96 10.22
CA LYS A 202 9.95 3.14 9.21
C LYS A 202 8.45 3.31 9.34
N GLY A 203 7.76 3.31 8.22
CA GLY A 203 6.30 3.22 8.16
C GLY A 203 5.85 1.80 7.93
N SER A 204 4.61 1.50 8.31
CA SER A 204 4.02 0.20 8.02
C SER A 204 2.52 0.31 7.87
N VAL A 205 1.97 -0.51 6.99
CA VAL A 205 0.53 -0.68 6.79
C VAL A 205 0.22 -2.17 6.96
N THR A 206 -0.83 -2.49 7.70
CA THR A 206 -1.39 -3.85 7.73
C THR A 206 -2.57 -3.92 6.77
N LEU A 207 -2.43 -4.76 5.75
CA LEU A 207 -3.50 -5.07 4.81
C LEU A 207 -4.26 -6.29 5.34
N THR A 208 -5.57 -6.29 5.20
CA THR A 208 -6.42 -7.46 5.47
C THR A 208 -7.11 -7.87 4.18
N LEU A 209 -6.94 -9.12 3.79
CA LEU A 209 -7.47 -9.74 2.60
C LEU A 209 -8.62 -10.68 2.97
N THR A 210 -9.79 -10.46 2.37
CA THR A 210 -11.02 -11.18 2.70
C THR A 210 -11.72 -11.62 1.42
N GLU A 211 -12.13 -12.89 1.42
CA GLU A 211 -13.03 -13.47 0.44
C GLU A 211 -14.47 -13.28 0.91
N TYR A 212 -15.33 -12.88 0.00
CA TYR A 212 -16.76 -12.68 0.15
C TYR A 212 -17.45 -13.58 -0.84
N GLY A 213 -18.41 -14.36 -0.40
CA GLY A 213 -19.19 -15.20 -1.29
C GLY A 213 -20.55 -15.50 -0.71
N ALA A 214 -21.30 -16.34 -1.41
CA ALA A 214 -22.53 -16.92 -0.89
C ALA A 214 -22.49 -18.43 -1.08
N THR A 215 -23.02 -19.13 -0.08
CA THR A 215 -23.50 -20.50 -0.24
C THR A 215 -25.00 -20.46 -0.48
N TYR A 216 -25.64 -21.58 -0.78
CA TYR A 216 -27.08 -21.65 -1.02
C TYR A 216 -27.73 -22.67 -0.09
N ASP A 217 -28.90 -22.33 0.45
CA ASP A 217 -29.71 -23.30 1.19
C ASP A 217 -30.42 -24.30 0.24
N ALA A 218 -31.17 -25.25 0.80
CA ALA A 218 -31.91 -26.25 0.02
C ALA A 218 -32.98 -25.65 -0.91
N ASN A 219 -33.40 -24.40 -0.68
CA ASN A 219 -34.35 -23.66 -1.50
C ASN A 219 -33.66 -22.68 -2.47
N TYR A 220 -32.33 -22.77 -2.59
CA TYR A 220 -31.52 -21.90 -3.44
C TYR A 220 -31.49 -20.43 -3.00
N ASN A 221 -31.77 -20.14 -1.71
CA ASN A 221 -31.57 -18.81 -1.16
C ASN A 221 -30.09 -18.59 -0.83
N PRO A 222 -29.52 -17.41 -1.16
CA PRO A 222 -28.12 -17.12 -0.90
C PRO A 222 -27.87 -16.87 0.60
N ILE A 223 -26.90 -17.58 1.18
CA ILE A 223 -26.36 -17.38 2.52
C ILE A 223 -24.95 -16.77 2.39
N PRO A 224 -24.76 -15.47 2.68
CA PRO A 224 -23.48 -14.81 2.52
C PRO A 224 -22.45 -15.31 3.55
N TYR A 225 -21.19 -15.36 3.15
CA TYR A 225 -20.07 -15.65 4.04
C TYR A 225 -18.89 -14.71 3.79
N THR A 226 -18.01 -14.62 4.79
CA THR A 226 -16.71 -13.95 4.68
C THR A 226 -15.62 -14.82 5.24
N LYS A 227 -14.49 -14.92 4.55
CA LYS A 227 -13.37 -15.79 4.95
C LYS A 227 -12.02 -15.08 4.80
N PRO A 228 -11.10 -15.20 5.78
CA PRO A 228 -9.74 -14.71 5.62
C PRO A 228 -9.00 -15.52 4.55
N VAL A 229 -8.26 -14.82 3.67
CA VAL A 229 -7.49 -15.48 2.61
C VAL A 229 -6.04 -15.70 3.06
N ALA A 230 -5.74 -16.90 3.53
CA ALA A 230 -4.39 -17.28 3.96
C ALA A 230 -3.48 -17.70 2.80
N ASP A 231 -2.17 -17.47 2.96
CA ASP A 231 -1.10 -17.85 2.01
C ASP A 231 -1.27 -17.28 0.59
N ALA A 232 -1.95 -16.14 0.44
CA ALA A 232 -1.98 -15.40 -0.81
C ALA A 232 -0.70 -14.56 -0.96
N GLU A 233 -0.13 -14.53 -2.17
CA GLU A 233 0.95 -13.62 -2.52
C GLU A 233 0.37 -12.20 -2.65
N VAL A 234 0.98 -11.22 -1.96
CA VAL A 234 0.63 -9.80 -2.07
C VAL A 234 1.77 -9.06 -2.75
N TYR A 235 1.45 -8.45 -3.88
CA TYR A 235 2.39 -7.71 -4.72
C TYR A 235 2.24 -6.22 -4.46
N VAL A 236 3.34 -5.55 -4.14
CA VAL A 236 3.38 -4.10 -3.94
C VAL A 236 4.29 -3.51 -5.00
N ALA A 237 3.73 -2.71 -5.90
CA ALA A 237 4.44 -2.11 -7.02
C ALA A 237 4.43 -0.58 -6.92
N LYS A 238 5.51 0.06 -7.34
CA LYS A 238 5.63 1.53 -7.27
C LYS A 238 4.76 2.17 -8.35
N ALA A 239 3.86 3.08 -7.97
CA ALA A 239 2.99 3.78 -8.92
C ALA A 239 3.60 5.13 -9.40
N PRO A 240 3.25 5.61 -10.61
CA PRO A 240 2.41 4.93 -11.62
C PRO A 240 3.16 3.82 -12.35
N LEU A 241 2.42 2.84 -12.89
CA LEU A 241 2.96 1.74 -13.68
C LEU A 241 2.72 2.01 -15.16
N ASN A 242 3.81 2.04 -15.93
CA ASN A 242 3.80 2.14 -17.39
C ASN A 242 4.69 1.03 -17.97
N THR A 243 4.37 -0.23 -17.72
CA THR A 243 5.17 -1.34 -18.27
C THR A 243 4.53 -1.93 -19.51
N LYS A 244 5.25 -1.80 -20.63
CA LYS A 244 5.07 -2.49 -21.89
C LYS A 244 6.27 -3.43 -22.04
N THR A 245 6.20 -4.65 -21.53
CA THR A 245 7.34 -5.58 -21.65
C THR A 245 6.93 -7.05 -21.59
N THR A 246 6.53 -7.56 -22.75
CA THR A 246 6.57 -8.98 -23.15
C THR A 246 6.61 -9.02 -24.69
N SER A 247 6.87 -10.18 -25.29
CA SER A 247 6.66 -10.44 -26.72
C SER A 247 5.21 -10.19 -27.19
N SER A 248 4.26 -10.03 -26.25
CA SER A 248 2.83 -9.80 -26.46
C SER A 248 2.35 -8.35 -26.22
N ASN A 249 3.24 -7.34 -26.08
CA ASN A 249 2.86 -5.92 -25.97
C ASN A 249 1.83 -5.60 -24.86
N THR A 250 1.83 -6.34 -23.75
CA THR A 250 0.75 -6.21 -22.75
C THR A 250 0.93 -4.99 -21.86
N GLU A 251 -0.09 -4.13 -21.80
CA GLU A 251 -0.14 -3.00 -20.87
C GLU A 251 -0.57 -3.48 -19.49
N VAL A 252 0.37 -3.47 -18.54
CA VAL A 252 0.10 -3.77 -17.13
C VAL A 252 0.06 -2.49 -16.34
N THR A 253 -1.13 -2.12 -15.87
CA THR A 253 -1.34 -0.89 -15.08
C THR A 253 -1.57 -1.18 -13.60
N GLY A 254 -1.73 -2.45 -13.21
CA GLY A 254 -1.82 -2.92 -11.82
C GLY A 254 -0.54 -3.57 -11.28
N ALA A 255 -0.48 -3.80 -9.96
CA ALA A 255 0.64 -4.51 -9.35
C ALA A 255 0.63 -5.98 -9.74
N THR A 256 1.79 -6.52 -10.13
CA THR A 256 1.98 -7.91 -10.51
C THR A 256 3.29 -8.46 -9.96
N LYS A 257 3.52 -9.76 -10.08
CA LYS A 257 4.77 -10.39 -9.64
C LYS A 257 6.00 -9.81 -10.37
N GLN A 258 5.82 -9.42 -11.63
CA GLN A 258 6.88 -8.92 -12.52
C GLN A 258 7.31 -7.50 -12.17
N ASN A 259 6.39 -6.66 -11.68
CA ASN A 259 6.66 -5.25 -11.37
C ASN A 259 6.69 -4.94 -9.85
N ALA A 260 6.47 -5.94 -9.00
CA ALA A 260 6.49 -5.79 -7.56
C ALA A 260 7.89 -5.37 -7.05
N VAL A 261 7.93 -4.33 -6.23
CA VAL A 261 9.10 -3.98 -5.41
C VAL A 261 9.11 -4.75 -4.09
N LYS A 262 7.96 -5.31 -3.67
CA LYS A 262 7.83 -6.22 -2.54
C LYS A 262 6.81 -7.31 -2.86
N THR A 263 7.16 -8.54 -2.54
CA THR A 263 6.25 -9.69 -2.55
C THR A 263 6.18 -10.25 -1.14
N LEU A 264 4.96 -10.36 -0.62
CA LEU A 264 4.68 -10.78 0.75
C LEU A 264 3.61 -11.88 0.73
N LYS A 265 3.34 -12.50 1.87
CA LYS A 265 2.28 -13.50 2.01
C LYS A 265 1.34 -13.13 3.16
N THR A 266 0.05 -13.41 2.98
CA THR A 266 -0.94 -13.28 4.06
C THR A 266 -0.77 -14.39 5.09
N ASP A 267 -0.99 -14.05 6.37
CA ASP A 267 -1.07 -15.01 7.45
C ASP A 267 -2.40 -15.79 7.46
N ALA A 268 -2.58 -16.67 8.44
CA ALA A 268 -3.81 -17.46 8.60
C ALA A 268 -5.10 -16.62 8.75
N ASN A 269 -4.98 -15.34 9.14
CA ASN A 269 -6.07 -14.40 9.30
C ASN A 269 -6.23 -13.47 8.08
N GLY A 270 -5.56 -13.76 6.96
CA GLY A 270 -5.60 -12.94 5.76
C GLY A 270 -4.83 -11.61 5.90
N LYS A 271 -3.97 -11.47 6.92
CA LYS A 271 -3.26 -10.21 7.18
C LYS A 271 -1.83 -10.25 6.65
N VAL A 272 -1.37 -9.10 6.17
CA VAL A 272 0.04 -8.91 5.79
C VAL A 272 0.49 -7.50 6.17
N THR A 273 1.70 -7.38 6.73
CA THR A 273 2.28 -6.06 7.06
C THR A 273 3.31 -5.66 6.01
N VAL A 274 3.03 -4.56 5.30
CA VAL A 274 3.98 -3.93 4.38
C VAL A 274 4.77 -2.88 5.15
N THR A 275 6.10 -2.96 5.12
CA THR A 275 7.00 -1.99 5.79
C THR A 275 7.77 -1.17 4.76
N PHE A 276 7.85 0.14 5.00
CA PHE A 276 8.53 1.12 4.15
C PHE A 276 9.66 1.81 4.90
N ASN A 277 10.78 2.03 4.21
CA ASN A 277 11.93 2.78 4.68
C ASN A 277 11.97 4.21 4.10
N ASN A 278 12.92 5.01 4.57
CA ASN A 278 13.05 6.43 4.24
C ASN A 278 13.42 6.75 2.78
N LYS A 279 13.53 5.74 1.90
CA LYS A 279 13.72 5.88 0.46
C LYS A 279 12.50 5.39 -0.35
N GLU A 280 11.45 4.94 0.33
CA GLU A 280 10.28 4.29 -0.27
C GLU A 280 9.02 5.17 -0.15
N PHE A 281 9.18 6.49 -0.29
CA PHE A 281 8.05 7.44 -0.26
C PHE A 281 7.30 7.50 -1.60
N GLY A 282 6.04 7.91 -1.55
CA GLY A 282 5.11 8.11 -2.66
C GLY A 282 4.05 7.01 -2.75
N GLU A 283 3.40 6.91 -3.90
CA GLU A 283 2.26 6.00 -4.12
C GLU A 283 2.70 4.60 -4.55
N TYR A 284 1.90 3.60 -4.17
CA TYR A 284 2.08 2.20 -4.53
C TYR A 284 0.74 1.58 -4.89
N TYR A 285 0.74 0.73 -5.90
CA TYR A 285 -0.38 -0.16 -6.21
C TYR A 285 -0.15 -1.50 -5.53
N VAL A 286 -1.23 -2.12 -5.10
CA VAL A 286 -1.20 -3.41 -4.41
C VAL A 286 -2.26 -4.32 -4.98
N SER A 287 -1.86 -5.57 -5.22
CA SER A 287 -2.75 -6.65 -5.60
C SER A 287 -2.41 -7.93 -4.85
N ALA A 288 -3.30 -8.93 -4.91
CA ALA A 288 -3.05 -10.25 -4.35
C ALA A 288 -3.39 -11.36 -5.34
N ALA A 289 -2.63 -12.44 -5.34
CA ALA A 289 -2.93 -13.64 -6.10
C ALA A 289 -2.74 -14.89 -5.24
N LYS A 290 -3.52 -15.92 -5.52
CA LYS A 290 -3.32 -17.25 -4.96
C LYS A 290 -3.49 -18.25 -6.08
N TRP A 291 -2.43 -18.97 -6.39
CA TRP A 291 -2.41 -19.83 -7.57
C TRP A 291 -2.90 -21.23 -7.22
N THR A 292 -3.48 -21.92 -8.21
CA THR A 292 -3.66 -23.37 -8.19
C THR A 292 -2.33 -24.09 -7.97
N GLU A 293 -2.36 -25.34 -7.54
CA GLU A 293 -1.15 -26.12 -7.27
C GLU A 293 -0.26 -26.27 -8.51
N ASP A 294 -0.87 -26.37 -9.70
CA ASP A 294 -0.16 -26.40 -10.98
C ASP A 294 0.36 -25.02 -11.45
N GLY A 295 0.05 -23.96 -10.70
CA GLY A 295 0.49 -22.60 -10.95
C GLY A 295 -0.19 -21.90 -12.14
N LYS A 296 -1.23 -22.49 -12.74
CA LYS A 296 -1.84 -21.97 -13.97
C LYS A 296 -2.95 -20.96 -13.75
N HIS A 297 -3.75 -21.13 -12.71
CA HIS A 297 -4.96 -20.32 -12.50
C HIS A 297 -4.89 -19.56 -11.18
N ASN A 298 -5.37 -18.31 -11.19
CA ASN A 298 -5.57 -17.55 -9.98
C ASN A 298 -6.91 -17.96 -9.36
N LEU A 299 -6.90 -18.28 -8.06
CA LEU A 299 -8.06 -18.64 -7.25
C LEU A 299 -8.78 -17.40 -6.69
N LEU A 300 -8.18 -16.21 -6.83
CA LEU A 300 -8.75 -14.96 -6.34
C LEU A 300 -9.21 -14.11 -7.53
N VAL A 301 -10.34 -13.43 -7.35
CA VAL A 301 -10.54 -12.13 -8.00
C VAL A 301 -9.48 -11.20 -7.43
N ARG A 302 -8.49 -10.83 -8.22
CA ARG A 302 -7.31 -10.07 -7.80
C ARG A 302 -7.75 -8.71 -7.25
N PRO A 303 -7.71 -8.52 -5.93
CA PRO A 303 -8.12 -7.27 -5.34
C PRO A 303 -7.13 -6.17 -5.74
N PHE A 304 -7.62 -4.93 -5.73
CA PHE A 304 -6.78 -3.75 -5.91
C PHE A 304 -6.90 -2.82 -4.70
N THR A 305 -5.79 -2.26 -4.25
CA THR A 305 -5.76 -1.11 -3.33
C THR A 305 -4.52 -0.27 -3.62
N THR A 306 -4.51 0.95 -3.08
CA THR A 306 -3.32 1.81 -3.08
C THR A 306 -2.71 1.94 -1.69
N ILE A 307 -1.42 2.25 -1.63
CA ILE A 307 -0.74 2.71 -0.42
C ILE A 307 -0.04 4.04 -0.69
N ALA A 308 -0.44 5.07 0.04
CA ALA A 308 0.21 6.37 0.06
C ALA A 308 1.26 6.41 1.18
N VAL A 309 2.52 6.66 0.83
CA VAL A 309 3.65 6.67 1.77
C VAL A 309 4.24 8.07 1.87
N HIS A 310 3.96 8.78 2.96
CA HIS A 310 4.38 10.17 3.12
C HIS A 310 5.56 10.34 4.06
N GLN A 311 6.46 11.27 3.71
CA GLN A 311 7.48 11.74 4.63
C GLN A 311 6.88 12.81 5.55
N ILE A 312 7.03 12.64 6.86
CA ILE A 312 6.70 13.71 7.82
C ILE A 312 7.89 14.67 7.92
N ALA A 313 7.66 15.96 7.64
CA ALA A 313 8.62 17.01 7.93
C ALA A 313 8.60 17.32 9.44
N GLY A 314 9.74 17.13 10.12
CA GLY A 314 9.87 17.47 11.54
C GLY A 314 9.53 16.37 12.54
N GLY A 315 9.90 15.11 12.26
CA GLY A 315 9.74 13.99 13.20
C GLY A 315 10.34 14.24 14.60
N PRO A 316 9.88 13.52 15.64
CA PRO A 316 10.34 13.71 17.00
C PRO A 316 11.86 13.60 17.04
N ALA A 317 12.53 14.66 17.50
CA ALA A 317 13.98 14.76 17.51
C ALA A 317 14.59 13.47 18.05
N VAL A 318 15.26 12.69 17.19
CA VAL A 318 16.09 11.58 17.63
C VAL A 318 17.08 12.17 18.62
N VAL A 319 16.87 11.94 19.92
CA VAL A 319 17.72 12.51 20.97
C VAL A 319 19.07 11.85 20.85
N LYS A 320 19.93 12.42 20.00
CA LYS A 320 21.27 11.94 19.72
C LYS A 320 22.01 11.87 21.05
N VAL A 321 22.26 10.66 21.54
CA VAL A 321 23.01 10.48 22.79
C VAL A 321 24.41 11.03 22.56
N THR A 322 24.74 12.11 23.23
CA THR A 322 26.06 12.77 23.14
C THR A 322 27.03 12.12 24.12
N LYS A 323 28.30 12.02 23.73
CA LYS A 323 29.36 11.49 24.61
C LYS A 323 29.52 12.43 25.82
N PRO A 324 29.50 11.91 27.06
CA PRO A 324 29.82 12.70 28.24
C PRO A 324 31.24 13.28 28.19
N ALA A 325 31.45 14.41 28.86
CA ALA A 325 32.79 14.92 29.08
C ALA A 325 33.65 13.96 29.90
N GLN A 326 34.98 14.14 29.80
CA GLN A 326 35.94 13.42 30.63
C GLN A 326 35.73 13.76 32.12
N VAL A 327 35.77 12.74 32.97
CA VAL A 327 35.66 12.92 34.42
C VAL A 327 36.92 13.61 34.95
N LYS A 328 36.74 14.77 35.61
CA LYS A 328 37.81 15.57 36.21
C LYS A 328 37.82 15.43 37.74
N SER A 329 38.97 15.76 38.35
CA SER A 329 39.14 15.83 39.81
C SER A 329 38.79 14.54 40.56
N LEU A 330 39.12 13.38 39.99
CA LEU A 330 39.01 12.12 40.71
C LEU A 330 39.97 12.15 41.91
N LYS A 331 39.45 11.83 43.10
CA LYS A 331 40.20 11.70 44.35
C LYS A 331 39.88 10.35 44.99
N ALA A 332 40.84 9.78 45.70
CA ALA A 332 40.70 8.55 46.46
C ALA A 332 41.22 8.76 47.88
N LYS A 333 40.39 8.44 48.89
CA LYS A 333 40.75 8.54 50.31
C LYS A 333 40.45 7.23 51.01
N VAL A 334 41.42 6.70 51.76
CA VAL A 334 41.19 5.54 52.64
C VAL A 334 40.34 6.00 53.83
N VAL A 335 39.28 5.25 54.15
CA VAL A 335 38.38 5.53 55.27
C VAL A 335 38.19 4.28 56.12
N LYS A 336 38.14 4.47 57.45
CA LYS A 336 37.84 3.42 58.43
C LYS A 336 36.33 3.14 58.39
N SER A 337 35.93 1.87 58.31
CA SER A 337 34.54 1.43 58.43
C SER A 337 34.30 0.86 59.83
N LYS A 338 33.10 1.05 60.40
CA LYS A 338 32.70 0.58 61.74
C LYS A 338 32.92 -0.93 62.00
N LYS A 339 33.18 -1.74 60.97
CA LYS A 339 33.53 -3.18 61.07
C LYS A 339 34.88 -3.46 60.42
N ALA A 340 36.01 -3.12 61.06
CA ALA A 340 37.43 -3.51 60.80
C ALA A 340 37.99 -3.57 59.35
N LYS A 341 37.21 -3.30 58.31
CA LYS A 341 37.57 -3.43 56.88
C LYS A 341 37.89 -2.04 56.33
N LYS A 342 39.14 -1.85 55.89
CA LYS A 342 39.57 -0.61 55.24
C LYS A 342 38.84 -0.46 53.90
N SER A 343 38.32 0.74 53.64
CA SER A 343 37.60 1.03 52.40
C SER A 343 38.16 2.29 51.75
N VAL A 344 38.00 2.41 50.44
CA VAL A 344 38.47 3.56 49.68
C VAL A 344 37.27 4.35 49.20
N LYS A 345 37.10 5.57 49.70
CA LYS A 345 36.10 6.52 49.23
C LYS A 345 36.65 7.27 48.03
N LEU A 346 35.98 7.11 46.89
CA LEU A 346 36.25 7.82 45.65
C LEU A 346 35.25 8.97 45.49
N THR A 347 35.73 10.12 45.04
CA THR A 347 34.91 11.30 44.72
C THR A 347 35.43 11.98 43.45
N TRP A 348 34.55 12.55 42.63
CA TRP A 348 34.92 13.26 41.41
C TRP A 348 33.92 14.40 41.10
N LYS A 349 34.30 15.33 40.19
CA LYS A 349 33.37 16.36 39.71
C LYS A 349 32.37 15.76 38.72
N LYS A 350 31.13 16.27 38.72
CA LYS A 350 30.10 15.86 37.76
C LYS A 350 30.55 16.21 36.35
N ALA A 351 30.75 15.20 35.50
CA ALA A 351 30.99 15.41 34.08
C ALA A 351 29.69 15.88 33.38
N SER A 352 29.82 16.82 32.43
CA SER A 352 28.67 17.27 31.63
C SER A 352 28.06 16.10 30.86
N ARG A 353 26.72 16.11 30.74
CA ARG A 353 25.92 15.08 30.05
C ARG A 353 26.03 13.67 30.65
N ALA A 354 26.55 13.53 31.88
CA ALA A 354 26.62 12.24 32.56
C ALA A 354 25.29 11.85 33.22
N LYS A 355 24.81 10.65 32.92
CA LYS A 355 23.71 9.98 33.64
C LYS A 355 24.23 9.00 34.69
N GLY A 356 25.51 8.63 34.60
CA GLY A 356 26.23 7.90 35.63
C GLY A 356 27.69 7.69 35.27
N TYR A 357 28.36 6.82 36.03
CA TYR A 357 29.80 6.61 35.99
C TYR A 357 30.14 5.12 36.11
N GLN A 358 31.18 4.71 35.41
CA GLN A 358 31.79 3.39 35.52
C GLN A 358 33.16 3.54 36.19
N VAL A 359 33.35 2.83 37.29
CA VAL A 359 34.57 2.84 38.10
C VAL A 359 35.41 1.62 37.76
N TYR A 360 36.68 1.84 37.45
CA TYR A 360 37.64 0.80 37.09
C TYR A 360 38.82 0.81 38.04
N VAL A 361 39.29 -0.38 38.42
CA VAL A 361 40.36 -0.59 39.40
C VAL A 361 41.39 -1.58 38.84
N SER A 362 42.67 -1.36 39.13
CA SER A 362 43.78 -2.28 38.84
C SER A 362 44.77 -2.31 40.00
N LYS A 363 45.49 -3.42 40.17
CA LYS A 363 46.69 -3.50 41.02
C LYS A 363 47.96 -3.07 40.28
N LYS A 364 47.93 -3.04 38.94
CA LYS A 364 49.06 -2.64 38.08
C LYS A 364 48.86 -1.21 37.56
N ASN A 365 49.94 -0.44 37.47
CA ASN A 365 49.89 0.90 36.92
C ASN A 365 49.56 0.85 35.42
N LYS A 366 48.68 1.74 34.95
CA LYS A 366 48.28 1.92 33.53
C LYS A 366 47.65 0.71 32.79
N LYS A 367 47.77 -0.53 33.28
CA LYS A 367 47.28 -1.77 32.61
C LYS A 367 46.28 -2.57 33.46
N HIS A 368 45.55 -3.50 32.83
CA HIS A 368 44.62 -4.48 33.47
C HIS A 368 43.52 -3.90 34.37
N PHE A 369 42.94 -2.77 33.99
CA PHE A 369 41.80 -2.20 34.70
C PHE A 369 40.52 -3.02 34.52
N LYS A 370 39.93 -3.49 35.62
CA LYS A 370 38.62 -4.18 35.62
C LYS A 370 37.53 -3.24 36.13
N LYS A 371 36.32 -3.34 35.54
CA LYS A 371 35.16 -2.56 35.98
C LYS A 371 34.71 -3.08 37.35
N SER A 372 34.78 -2.22 38.35
CA SER A 372 34.41 -2.56 39.74
C SER A 372 32.98 -2.16 40.07
N ALA A 373 32.47 -1.07 39.48
CA ALA A 373 31.10 -0.61 39.76
C ALA A 373 30.56 0.29 38.65
N THR A 374 29.23 0.36 38.57
CA THR A 374 28.48 1.41 37.87
C THR A 374 27.67 2.18 38.90
N VAL A 375 27.73 3.51 38.91
CA VAL A 375 27.05 4.35 39.91
C VAL A 375 26.44 5.59 39.26
N LYS A 376 25.32 6.07 39.79
CA LYS A 376 24.70 7.35 39.36
C LYS A 376 25.30 8.57 40.08
N LYS A 377 25.80 8.38 41.31
CA LYS A 377 26.37 9.44 42.15
C LYS A 377 27.84 9.72 41.78
N THR A 378 28.34 10.91 42.13
CA THR A 378 29.74 11.34 41.93
C THR A 378 30.70 10.83 43.01
N LYS A 379 30.30 9.78 43.72
CA LYS A 379 31.07 9.15 44.80
C LYS A 379 30.82 7.65 44.85
N LYS A 380 31.84 6.88 45.21
CA LYS A 380 31.74 5.43 45.47
C LYS A 380 32.75 5.00 46.53
N THR A 381 32.29 4.21 47.49
CA THR A 381 33.17 3.52 48.45
C THR A 381 33.43 2.09 47.96
N LEU A 382 34.71 1.73 47.85
CA LEU A 382 35.17 0.39 47.48
C LEU A 382 35.72 -0.33 48.71
N LYS A 383 35.38 -1.60 48.89
CA LYS A 383 36.01 -2.47 49.89
C LYS A 383 37.22 -3.13 49.24
N LEU A 384 38.42 -2.80 49.68
CA LEU A 384 39.67 -3.29 49.10
C LEU A 384 40.55 -3.87 50.22
N LYS A 385 41.21 -5.00 49.93
CA LYS A 385 42.23 -5.57 50.83
C LYS A 385 43.48 -4.67 50.86
N LYS A 386 44.36 -4.88 51.85
CA LYS A 386 45.69 -4.22 51.92
C LYS A 386 46.41 -4.31 50.58
N GLY A 387 47.02 -3.21 50.14
CA GLY A 387 47.73 -3.15 48.87
C GLY A 387 47.63 -1.80 48.16
N THR A 388 48.36 -1.68 47.05
CA THR A 388 48.36 -0.50 46.18
C THR A 388 47.40 -0.72 45.00
N TYR A 389 46.54 0.26 44.74
CA TYR A 389 45.56 0.22 43.66
C TYR A 389 45.61 1.48 42.81
N TYR A 390 45.21 1.32 41.56
CA TYR A 390 45.07 2.37 40.56
C TYR A 390 43.62 2.43 40.14
N VAL A 391 43.03 3.63 40.13
CA VAL A 391 41.60 3.83 39.86
C VAL A 391 41.42 4.85 38.74
N LYS A 392 40.50 4.57 37.82
CA LYS A 392 40.02 5.52 36.82
C LYS A 392 38.50 5.43 36.69
N VAL A 393 37.87 6.55 36.35
CA VAL A 393 36.41 6.64 36.22
C VAL A 393 36.07 7.22 34.86
N ARG A 394 35.04 6.70 34.19
CA ARG A 394 34.46 7.32 32.99
C ARG A 394 32.96 7.55 33.17
N ALA A 395 32.46 8.64 32.61
CA ALA A 395 31.03 8.93 32.60
C ALA A 395 30.33 8.17 31.45
N TYR A 396 29.04 7.87 31.63
CA TYR A 396 28.16 7.39 30.56
C TYR A 396 26.89 8.24 30.47
N ASN A 397 26.36 8.35 29.25
CA ASN A 397 25.02 8.87 28.95
C ASN A 397 24.20 7.73 28.34
N LYS A 398 22.90 7.69 28.64
CA LYS A 398 21.97 6.67 28.13
C LYS A 398 20.64 7.33 27.78
N THR A 399 20.14 7.05 26.58
CA THR A 399 18.77 7.36 26.13
C THR A 399 18.24 6.12 25.42
N GLY A 400 17.10 5.59 25.87
CA GLY A 400 16.56 4.31 25.38
C GLY A 400 17.59 3.16 25.48
N LYS A 401 17.81 2.45 24.38
CA LYS A 401 18.79 1.35 24.26
C LYS A 401 20.23 1.82 24.02
N GLN A 402 20.46 3.07 23.61
CA GLN A 402 21.80 3.57 23.28
C GLN A 402 22.59 4.04 24.52
N VAL A 403 23.85 3.60 24.64
CA VAL A 403 24.78 4.03 25.69
C VAL A 403 26.06 4.59 25.08
N LYS A 404 26.44 5.81 25.43
CA LYS A 404 27.75 6.38 25.05
C LYS A 404 28.61 6.68 26.27
N THR A 405 29.89 6.36 26.19
CA THR A 405 30.87 6.61 27.25
C THR A 405 31.85 7.72 26.89
N GLY A 406 32.20 8.54 27.88
CA GLY A 406 33.27 9.55 27.75
C GLY A 406 34.67 8.95 27.94
N LYS A 407 35.70 9.78 27.75
CA LYS A 407 37.10 9.43 28.06
C LYS A 407 37.27 9.14 29.56
N PHE A 408 38.22 8.28 29.90
CA PHE A 408 38.58 8.01 31.29
C PHE A 408 39.21 9.23 31.96
N SER A 409 39.00 9.38 33.27
CA SER A 409 39.76 10.32 34.11
C SER A 409 41.25 10.02 34.10
N LYS A 410 42.05 10.96 34.58
CA LYS A 410 43.42 10.65 35.03
C LYS A 410 43.37 9.52 36.07
N ILE A 411 44.39 8.67 36.05
CA ILE A 411 44.53 7.53 36.98
C ILE A 411 44.95 8.07 38.35
N VAL A 412 44.30 7.60 39.42
CA VAL A 412 44.65 7.92 40.81
C VAL A 412 45.21 6.68 41.49
N LYS A 413 46.37 6.81 42.15
CA LYS A 413 46.99 5.78 42.99
C LYS A 413 46.46 5.90 44.42
N VAL A 414 46.17 4.79 45.07
CA VAL A 414 45.78 4.73 46.49
C VAL A 414 46.43 3.51 47.15
N LYS A 415 47.05 3.72 48.32
CA LYS A 415 47.65 2.65 49.13
C LYS A 415 46.75 2.38 50.32
N VAL A 416 46.15 1.19 50.37
CA VAL A 416 45.43 0.69 51.54
C VAL A 416 46.47 0.06 52.45
N LYS A 417 46.85 0.77 53.51
CA LYS A 417 47.80 0.30 54.52
C LYS A 417 47.23 -0.87 55.30
#